data_AF-A0ABD3R6I1-F1
#
_entry.id   AF-A0ABD3R6I1-F1
#
_cell.length_a   1.000
_cell.length_b   1.000
_cell.length_c   1.000
_cell.angle_alpha   90.00
_cell.angle_beta   90.00
_cell.angle_gamma   90.00
#
_symmetry.space_group_name_H-M   'P 1'
#
loop_
_entity.id
_entity.type
_entity.pdbx_description
1 polymer ?
#
loop_
_entity_poly.entity_id
_entity_poly.type
_entity_poly.pdbx_seq_one_letter_code
_entity_poly.pdbx_strand_id
1 'polypeptide(L)'
;MAFQALVVKSGTKMSIAIMMFYYAIAATSAISIIAICILVYRVAFPTILSFPWSLPSENSRKRKEERKMTVVFAGSFNPPHWGHLVMIRYLADRYGRVICCIGVNPDKKYDVTPQTRARILRNMLVGSGSGVGVGKDGTTTSCDNVRVEVVTGYIWRYARTQNASLFFRGIRTWAADGPEERKLQLLNSWGPLLLGRIWPMRTIFLEGDPKYRDVSSTRTRMICGNVRRRREGRGNSAKNDDDDELSQLVPLCVLDDIVDAYGTVA
;
A
#
# COMPACT_ATOMS: atom_id res chain seq x y z
N MET A 1 -47.13 -26.61 -31.99
CA MET A 1 -47.03 -28.09 -32.14
C MET A 1 -45.88 -28.57 -33.03
N ALA A 2 -45.13 -27.72 -33.73
CA ALA A 2 -43.99 -28.15 -34.55
C ALA A 2 -42.63 -28.24 -33.79
N PHE A 3 -42.48 -27.54 -32.66
CA PHE A 3 -41.21 -27.48 -31.92
C PHE A 3 -40.98 -28.64 -30.93
N GLN A 4 -42.06 -29.25 -30.42
CA GLN A 4 -41.99 -30.46 -29.58
C GLN A 4 -41.73 -31.72 -30.43
N ALA A 5 -42.05 -31.72 -31.72
CA ALA A 5 -41.88 -32.87 -32.60
C ALA A 5 -40.44 -33.02 -33.12
N LEU A 6 -39.64 -31.96 -33.13
CA LEU A 6 -38.24 -32.03 -33.58
C LEU A 6 -37.28 -32.58 -32.52
N VAL A 7 -37.65 -32.50 -31.24
CA VAL A 7 -36.88 -33.05 -30.12
C VAL A 7 -37.10 -34.55 -29.95
N VAL A 8 -38.23 -35.08 -30.43
CA VAL A 8 -38.62 -36.49 -30.23
C VAL A 8 -38.14 -37.40 -31.38
N LYS A 9 -37.67 -36.85 -32.51
CA LYS A 9 -37.39 -37.63 -33.74
C LYS A 9 -35.93 -37.74 -34.18
N SER A 10 -34.96 -37.47 -33.30
CA SER A 10 -33.60 -38.00 -33.48
C SER A 10 -33.06 -38.49 -32.14
N GLY A 11 -33.22 -39.79 -31.90
CA GLY A 11 -32.44 -40.55 -30.91
C GLY A 11 -30.96 -40.63 -31.31
N THR A 12 -30.34 -39.51 -31.63
CA THR A 12 -28.89 -39.37 -31.70
C THR A 12 -28.40 -39.44 -30.27
N LYS A 13 -27.84 -40.59 -29.88
CA LYS A 13 -26.88 -40.66 -28.77
C LYS A 13 -25.93 -39.49 -28.99
N MET A 14 -26.06 -38.44 -28.18
CA MET A 14 -25.16 -37.30 -28.26
C MET A 14 -23.76 -37.88 -28.10
N SER A 15 -22.92 -37.72 -29.14
CA SER A 15 -21.59 -38.32 -29.12
C SER A 15 -20.93 -37.94 -27.79
N ILE A 16 -20.27 -38.89 -27.14
CA ILE A 16 -19.58 -38.66 -25.87
C ILE A 16 -18.71 -37.39 -25.98
N ALA A 17 -18.13 -37.13 -27.16
CA ALA A 17 -17.38 -35.91 -27.46
C ALA A 17 -18.20 -34.61 -27.29
N ILE A 18 -19.45 -34.57 -27.76
CA ILE A 18 -20.34 -33.40 -27.63
C ILE A 18 -20.72 -33.19 -26.17
N MET A 19 -21.02 -34.27 -25.43
CA MET A 19 -21.32 -34.19 -24.01
C MET A 19 -20.13 -33.69 -23.20
N MET A 20 -18.92 -34.22 -23.46
CA MET A 20 -17.68 -33.76 -22.85
C MET A 20 -17.38 -32.28 -23.16
N PHE A 21 -17.68 -31.84 -24.38
CA PHE A 21 -17.55 -30.44 -24.79
C PHE A 21 -18.50 -29.52 -24.00
N TYR A 22 -19.77 -29.89 -23.84
CA TYR A 22 -20.71 -29.13 -23.00
C TYR A 22 -20.29 -29.09 -21.53
N TYR A 23 -19.83 -30.20 -20.97
CA TYR A 23 -19.30 -30.22 -19.60
C TYR A 23 -18.07 -29.32 -19.44
N ALA A 24 -17.15 -29.30 -20.41
CA ALA A 24 -15.99 -28.42 -20.40
C ALA A 24 -16.40 -26.93 -20.44
N ILE A 25 -17.37 -26.56 -21.28
CA ILE A 25 -17.90 -25.19 -21.33
C ILE A 25 -18.60 -24.82 -20.01
N ALA A 26 -19.43 -25.70 -19.46
CA ALA A 26 -20.12 -25.46 -18.21
C ALA A 26 -19.12 -25.28 -17.05
N ALA A 27 -18.10 -26.14 -16.97
CA ALA A 27 -17.07 -26.06 -15.94
C ALA A 27 -16.23 -24.77 -16.04
N THR A 28 -15.77 -24.41 -17.24
CA THR A 28 -15.01 -23.16 -17.45
C THR A 28 -15.86 -21.91 -17.17
N SER A 29 -17.15 -21.95 -17.53
CA SER A 29 -18.09 -20.87 -17.20
C SER A 29 -18.29 -20.75 -15.68
N ALA A 30 -18.48 -21.87 -14.97
CA ALA A 30 -18.63 -21.87 -13.52
C ALA A 30 -17.37 -21.34 -12.80
N ILE A 31 -16.17 -21.76 -13.22
CA ILE A 31 -14.90 -21.26 -12.67
C ILE A 31 -14.79 -19.74 -12.89
N SER A 32 -15.15 -19.26 -14.08
CA SER A 32 -15.11 -17.84 -14.41
C SER A 32 -16.09 -17.03 -13.58
N ILE A 33 -17.31 -17.54 -13.36
CA ILE A 33 -18.32 -16.91 -12.49
C ILE A 33 -17.81 -16.85 -11.05
N ILE A 34 -17.28 -17.94 -10.51
CA ILE A 34 -16.72 -17.97 -9.15
C ILE A 34 -15.59 -16.95 -9.02
N ALA A 35 -14.68 -16.91 -9.99
CA ALA A 35 -13.59 -15.94 -10.02
C ALA A 35 -14.11 -14.49 -10.01
N ILE A 36 -15.08 -14.16 -10.87
CA ILE A 36 -15.70 -12.83 -10.91
C ILE A 36 -16.36 -12.51 -9.57
N CYS A 37 -17.12 -13.43 -8.98
CA CYS A 37 -17.75 -13.26 -7.68
C CYS A 37 -16.73 -12.97 -6.58
N ILE A 38 -15.57 -13.67 -6.57
CA ILE A 38 -14.49 -13.40 -5.62
C ILE A 38 -13.93 -11.98 -5.80
N LEU A 39 -13.72 -11.53 -7.04
CA LEU A 39 -13.22 -10.18 -7.32
C LEU A 39 -14.23 -9.11 -6.90
N VAL A 40 -15.50 -9.28 -7.25
CA VAL A 40 -16.59 -8.40 -6.85
C VAL A 40 -16.68 -8.34 -5.33
N TYR A 41 -16.62 -9.48 -4.65
CA TYR A 41 -16.63 -9.55 -3.19
C TYR A 41 -15.45 -8.80 -2.58
N ARG A 42 -14.23 -8.96 -3.11
CA ARG A 42 -13.03 -8.26 -2.61
C ARG A 42 -13.14 -6.73 -2.75
N VAL A 43 -13.78 -6.24 -3.81
CA VAL A 43 -14.00 -4.80 -4.05
C VAL A 43 -15.15 -4.26 -3.19
N ALA A 44 -16.23 -5.04 -3.04
CA ALA A 44 -17.37 -4.69 -2.21
C ALA A 44 -17.02 -4.70 -0.71
N PHE A 45 -16.22 -5.67 -0.28
CA PHE A 45 -15.80 -5.91 1.10
C PHE A 45 -14.26 -5.87 1.21
N PRO A 46 -13.68 -4.65 1.23
CA PRO A 46 -12.25 -4.47 1.32
C PRO A 46 -11.72 -5.04 2.64
N THR A 47 -10.55 -5.70 2.59
CA THR A 47 -9.88 -6.17 3.81
C THR A 47 -9.22 -4.99 4.48
N ILE A 48 -9.78 -4.56 5.62
CA ILE A 48 -9.23 -3.49 6.46
C ILE A 48 -8.60 -4.13 7.69
N LEU A 49 -7.36 -3.77 7.98
CA LEU A 49 -6.64 -4.14 9.19
C LEU A 49 -6.59 -2.92 10.12
N SER A 50 -7.53 -2.85 11.04
CA SER A 50 -7.67 -1.76 12.00
C SER A 50 -6.67 -1.86 13.15
N PHE A 51 -6.27 -0.71 13.68
CA PHE A 51 -5.46 -0.61 14.90
C PHE A 51 -6.32 -0.95 16.15
N PRO A 52 -5.78 -1.60 17.20
CA PRO A 52 -4.40 -2.06 17.36
C PRO A 52 -4.10 -3.29 16.51
N TRP A 53 -2.96 -3.26 15.81
CA TRP A 53 -2.59 -4.39 14.96
C TRP A 53 -2.00 -5.52 15.80
N SER A 54 -2.58 -6.70 15.70
CA SER A 54 -2.07 -7.89 16.36
C SER A 54 -0.92 -8.52 15.58
N LEU A 55 0.00 -9.14 16.30
CA LEU A 55 1.03 -10.01 15.75
C LEU A 55 0.72 -11.47 16.13
N PRO A 56 0.84 -12.45 15.21
CA PRO A 56 0.71 -13.84 15.58
C PRO A 56 1.81 -14.23 16.57
N SER A 57 1.53 -15.21 17.45
CA SER A 57 2.52 -15.71 18.41
C SER A 57 3.76 -16.25 17.68
N GLU A 58 4.94 -16.03 18.26
CA GLU A 58 6.22 -16.25 17.59
C GLU A 58 6.38 -17.69 17.08
N ASN A 59 5.91 -18.66 17.86
CA ASN A 59 5.99 -20.08 17.53
C ASN A 59 4.86 -20.58 16.61
N SER A 60 3.88 -19.74 16.27
CA SER A 60 2.76 -20.15 15.43
C SER A 60 3.19 -20.47 14.00
N ARG A 61 2.53 -21.46 13.39
CA ARG A 61 2.68 -21.77 11.95
C ARG A 61 2.43 -20.52 11.09
N LYS A 62 1.41 -19.72 11.47
CA LYS A 62 1.07 -18.47 10.79
C LYS A 62 2.24 -17.47 10.80
N ARG A 63 2.92 -17.25 11.93
CA ARG A 63 4.09 -16.36 11.99
C ARG A 63 5.22 -16.85 11.08
N LYS A 64 5.50 -18.15 11.08
CA LYS A 64 6.53 -18.76 10.21
C LYS A 64 6.22 -18.59 8.73
N GLU A 65 4.95 -18.66 8.34
CA GLU A 65 4.52 -18.43 6.96
C GLU A 65 4.60 -16.96 6.57
N GLU A 66 4.12 -16.04 7.42
CA GLU A 66 4.17 -14.59 7.18
C GLU A 66 5.61 -14.05 7.10
N ARG A 67 6.53 -14.58 7.93
CA ARG A 67 7.97 -14.27 7.87
C ARG A 67 8.65 -14.71 6.56
N LYS A 68 8.01 -15.52 5.71
CA LYS A 68 8.51 -15.87 4.38
C LYS A 68 7.92 -15.00 3.27
N MET A 69 6.91 -14.18 3.58
CA MET A 69 6.21 -13.38 2.58
C MET A 69 6.99 -12.10 2.26
N THR A 70 6.92 -11.71 0.99
CA THR A 70 7.26 -10.37 0.54
C THR A 70 5.98 -9.55 0.43
N VAL A 71 5.98 -8.33 0.96
CA VAL A 71 4.83 -7.44 0.91
C VAL A 71 5.21 -6.10 0.30
N VAL A 72 4.27 -5.51 -0.44
CA VAL A 72 4.45 -4.16 -1.00
C VAL A 72 3.59 -3.18 -0.21
N PHE A 73 4.18 -2.12 0.31
CA PHE A 73 3.46 -0.99 0.89
C PHE A 73 3.53 0.20 -0.05
N ALA A 74 2.41 0.48 -0.72
CA ALA A 74 2.36 1.51 -1.75
C ALA A 74 1.82 2.83 -1.20
N GLY A 75 2.52 3.93 -1.47
CA GLY A 75 2.13 5.26 -1.04
C GLY A 75 2.73 6.34 -1.93
N SER A 76 2.20 7.57 -1.83
CA SER A 76 2.87 8.73 -2.42
C SER A 76 4.00 9.23 -1.51
N PHE A 77 3.88 9.10 -0.19
CA PHE A 77 4.87 9.57 0.78
C PHE A 77 5.32 11.03 0.50
N ASN A 78 4.38 11.97 0.39
CA ASN A 78 4.66 13.34 -0.08
C ASN A 78 4.36 14.45 0.96
N PRO A 79 5.14 14.61 2.03
CA PRO A 79 6.29 13.79 2.49
C PRO A 79 5.89 12.54 3.28
N PRO A 80 6.82 11.58 3.52
CA PRO A 80 6.65 10.59 4.57
C PRO A 80 6.56 11.26 5.95
N HIS A 81 6.00 10.56 6.94
CA HIS A 81 5.78 11.08 8.30
C HIS A 81 5.62 9.95 9.32
N TRP A 82 5.49 10.26 10.62
CA TRP A 82 5.40 9.26 11.70
C TRP A 82 4.35 8.18 11.46
N GLY A 83 3.13 8.54 11.06
CA GLY A 83 2.08 7.57 10.72
C GLY A 83 2.51 6.53 9.68
N HIS A 84 3.26 6.92 8.64
CA HIS A 84 3.82 5.98 7.67
C HIS A 84 4.88 5.08 8.31
N LEU A 85 5.76 5.65 9.12
CA LEU A 85 6.89 4.93 9.72
C LEU A 85 6.40 3.85 10.69
N VAL A 86 5.36 4.14 11.47
CA VAL A 86 4.72 3.18 12.40
C VAL A 86 4.12 2.00 11.64
N MET A 87 3.42 2.26 10.52
CA MET A 87 2.92 1.21 9.64
C MET A 87 4.05 0.37 9.04
N ILE A 88 5.12 1.00 8.56
CA ILE A 88 6.27 0.29 7.95
C ILE A 88 6.94 -0.62 8.99
N ARG A 89 7.11 -0.17 10.22
CA ARG A 89 7.69 -0.98 11.30
C ARG A 89 6.83 -2.17 11.66
N TYR A 90 5.50 -1.98 11.74
CA TYR A 90 4.58 -3.08 11.93
C TYR A 90 4.71 -4.14 10.82
N LEU A 91 4.79 -3.71 9.56
CA LEU A 91 4.99 -4.61 8.43
C LEU A 91 6.37 -5.27 8.47
N ALA A 92 7.41 -4.54 8.87
CA ALA A 92 8.78 -5.03 8.98
C ALA A 92 8.91 -6.13 10.03
N ASP A 93 8.26 -5.97 11.19
CA ASP A 93 8.24 -7.01 12.21
C ASP A 93 7.44 -8.25 11.77
N ARG A 94 6.31 -8.04 11.07
CA ARG A 94 5.39 -9.12 10.70
C ARG A 94 5.88 -9.98 9.53
N TYR A 95 6.49 -9.37 8.51
CA TYR A 95 6.78 -10.02 7.24
C TYR A 95 8.29 -10.18 6.98
N GLY A 96 8.64 -11.10 6.09
CA GLY A 96 10.04 -11.38 5.76
C GLY A 96 10.73 -10.26 4.99
N ARG A 97 10.01 -9.64 4.05
CA ARG A 97 10.52 -8.54 3.22
C ARG A 97 9.43 -7.51 2.96
N VAL A 98 9.72 -6.25 3.22
CA VAL A 98 8.80 -5.13 2.96
C VAL A 98 9.37 -4.24 1.87
N ILE A 99 8.56 -3.92 0.87
CA ILE A 99 8.94 -3.01 -0.21
C ILE A 99 8.01 -1.79 -0.17
N CYS A 100 8.54 -0.67 0.30
CA CYS A 100 7.86 0.63 0.25
C CYS A 100 7.95 1.19 -1.16
N CYS A 101 6.84 1.11 -1.91
CA CYS A 101 6.76 1.58 -3.28
C CYS A 101 6.25 3.02 -3.33
N ILE A 102 7.09 3.92 -3.82
CA ILE A 102 6.71 5.29 -4.16
C ILE A 102 6.25 5.29 -5.62
N GLY A 103 4.93 5.37 -5.80
CA GLY A 103 4.32 5.40 -7.13
C GLY A 103 4.52 6.75 -7.80
N VAL A 104 4.99 6.74 -9.05
CA VAL A 104 4.98 7.91 -9.93
C VAL A 104 3.65 7.92 -10.68
N ASN A 105 2.77 8.85 -10.32
CA ASN A 105 1.53 9.08 -11.04
C ASN A 105 1.73 10.26 -12.02
N PRO A 106 1.70 10.05 -13.35
CA PRO A 106 1.84 11.13 -14.33
C PRO A 106 0.80 12.25 -14.19
N ASP A 107 -0.40 11.92 -13.71
CA ASP A 107 -1.51 12.86 -13.57
C ASP A 107 -1.42 13.71 -12.30
N LYS A 108 -0.57 13.30 -11.34
CA LYS A 108 -0.37 14.04 -10.08
C LYS A 108 0.98 14.74 -10.10
N LYS A 109 0.94 16.07 -10.22
CA LYS A 109 2.11 16.91 -9.98
C LYS A 109 2.39 16.96 -8.48
N TYR A 110 3.57 16.49 -8.10
CA TYR A 110 4.11 16.63 -6.76
C TYR A 110 5.20 17.67 -6.81
N ASP A 111 5.28 18.45 -5.74
CA ASP A 111 6.25 19.54 -5.59
C ASP A 111 7.68 19.00 -5.43
N VAL A 112 7.79 17.73 -5.02
CA VAL A 112 9.04 17.03 -4.75
C VAL A 112 9.12 15.76 -5.57
N THR A 113 10.31 15.50 -6.13
CA THR A 113 10.56 14.33 -6.97
C THR A 113 10.34 13.02 -6.19
N PRO A 114 9.91 11.93 -6.86
CA PRO A 114 9.79 10.63 -6.21
C PRO A 114 11.13 10.13 -5.63
N GLN A 115 12.26 10.48 -6.23
CA GLN A 115 13.59 10.13 -5.73
C GLN A 115 13.91 10.85 -4.41
N THR A 116 13.57 12.13 -4.29
CA THR A 116 13.76 12.88 -3.03
C THR A 116 12.87 12.31 -1.93
N ARG A 117 11.60 11.99 -2.22
CA ARG A 117 10.71 11.30 -1.27
C ARG A 117 11.27 9.96 -0.82
N ALA A 118 11.86 9.19 -1.74
CA ALA A 118 12.50 7.92 -1.44
C ALA A 118 13.72 8.10 -0.54
N ARG A 119 14.56 9.10 -0.82
CA ARG A 119 15.72 9.46 0.00
C ARG A 119 15.30 9.80 1.42
N ILE A 120 14.32 10.69 1.59
CA ILE A 120 13.80 11.07 2.91
C ILE A 120 13.27 9.84 3.65
N LEU A 121 12.48 8.98 3.00
CA LEU A 121 11.95 7.78 3.63
C LEU A 121 13.06 6.80 4.05
N ARG A 122 14.11 6.62 3.23
CA ARG A 122 15.28 5.81 3.60
C ARG A 122 16.01 6.42 4.80
N ASN A 123 16.19 7.73 4.83
CA ASN A 123 16.81 8.43 5.94
C ASN A 123 15.98 8.29 7.23
N MET A 124 14.65 8.28 7.16
CA MET A 124 13.79 7.97 8.32
C MET A 124 13.99 6.54 8.85
N LEU A 125 14.27 5.58 7.97
CA LEU A 125 14.49 4.18 8.34
C LEU A 125 15.88 3.94 8.93
N VAL A 126 16.90 4.67 8.46
CA VAL A 126 18.31 4.55 8.89
C VAL A 126 18.63 5.45 10.09
N GLY A 127 18.15 6.69 10.07
CA GLY A 127 18.52 7.80 10.96
C GLY A 127 18.03 7.68 12.41
N SER A 128 17.73 6.46 12.85
CA SER A 128 17.56 6.10 14.25
C SER A 128 18.79 5.36 14.81
N GLY A 129 19.92 5.38 14.08
CA GLY A 129 21.26 5.17 14.65
C GLY A 129 21.85 3.76 14.54
N SER A 130 21.09 2.72 14.14
CA SER A 130 21.64 1.35 14.01
C SER A 130 20.72 0.40 13.22
N GLY A 131 20.23 0.75 12.02
CA GLY A 131 19.28 -0.11 11.27
C GLY A 131 17.94 -0.36 12.00
N VAL A 132 17.73 0.42 13.07
CA VAL A 132 16.75 0.21 14.10
C VAL A 132 15.95 1.50 14.18
N GLY A 133 14.71 1.49 13.72
CA GLY A 133 13.83 2.65 13.79
C GLY A 133 13.34 2.86 15.21
N VAL A 134 13.61 4.03 15.79
CA VAL A 134 13.11 4.43 17.11
C VAL A 134 11.73 5.09 16.97
N GLY A 135 10.73 4.56 17.66
CA GLY A 135 9.38 5.10 17.76
C GLY A 135 9.37 6.38 18.57
N LYS A 136 8.34 7.20 18.38
CA LYS A 136 8.10 8.37 19.24
C LYS A 136 7.94 7.98 20.73
N ASP A 137 7.68 6.70 21.00
CA ASP A 137 7.57 6.03 22.30
C ASP A 137 8.87 5.32 22.75
N GLY A 138 9.96 5.39 21.98
CA GLY A 138 11.21 4.67 22.25
C GLY A 138 11.25 3.23 21.70
N THR A 139 10.15 2.73 21.11
CA THR A 139 10.10 1.37 20.58
C THR A 139 11.02 1.20 19.38
N THR A 140 11.85 0.17 19.42
CA THR A 140 13.04 0.02 18.60
C THR A 140 12.83 -1.21 17.71
N THR A 141 12.54 -1.00 16.42
CA THR A 141 12.26 -2.08 15.46
C THR A 141 13.29 -2.07 14.33
N SER A 142 14.02 -3.16 14.15
CA SER A 142 14.90 -3.31 12.98
C SER A 142 14.08 -3.18 11.70
N CYS A 143 14.58 -2.36 10.78
CA CYS A 143 13.99 -2.14 9.46
C CYS A 143 14.91 -2.68 8.35
N ASP A 144 15.81 -3.62 8.68
CA ASP A 144 16.81 -4.16 7.75
C ASP A 144 16.18 -4.92 6.57
N ASN A 145 14.95 -5.41 6.75
CA ASN A 145 14.16 -6.07 5.73
C ASN A 145 13.26 -5.13 4.90
N VAL A 146 13.38 -3.81 5.10
CA VAL A 146 12.62 -2.79 4.36
C VAL A 146 13.44 -2.23 3.21
N ARG A 147 12.87 -2.24 2.01
CA ARG A 147 13.44 -1.57 0.82
C ARG A 147 12.51 -0.47 0.35
N VAL A 148 13.06 0.67 -0.04
CA VAL A 148 12.30 1.79 -0.60
C VAL A 148 12.61 1.88 -2.08
N GLU A 149 11.58 1.81 -2.92
CA GLU A 149 11.69 1.73 -4.37
C GLU A 149 10.77 2.75 -5.05
N VAL A 150 11.31 3.44 -6.04
CA VAL A 150 10.52 4.33 -6.91
C VAL A 150 10.03 3.52 -8.08
N VAL A 151 8.70 3.47 -8.27
CA VAL A 151 8.08 2.67 -9.31
C VAL A 151 7.36 3.59 -10.29
N THR A 152 7.81 3.57 -11.54
CA THR A 152 7.11 4.18 -12.68
C THR A 152 6.13 3.18 -13.27
N GLY A 153 4.89 3.60 -13.50
CA GLY A 153 3.83 2.74 -14.03
C GLY A 153 3.09 1.95 -12.95
N TYR A 154 2.51 0.81 -13.33
CA TYR A 154 1.64 0.04 -12.45
C TYR A 154 2.42 -0.69 -11.35
N ILE A 155 2.18 -0.30 -10.09
CA ILE A 155 2.85 -0.91 -8.92
C ILE A 155 2.58 -2.42 -8.83
N TRP A 156 1.40 -2.89 -9.25
CA TRP A 156 1.09 -4.32 -9.24
C TRP A 156 1.99 -5.14 -10.18
N ARG A 157 2.49 -4.57 -11.29
CA ARG A 157 3.47 -5.23 -12.18
C ARG A 157 4.79 -5.39 -11.46
N TYR A 158 5.27 -4.32 -10.82
CA TYR A 158 6.49 -4.36 -10.02
C TYR A 158 6.36 -5.35 -8.85
N ALA A 159 5.26 -5.31 -8.10
CA ALA A 159 4.98 -6.25 -7.01
C ALA A 159 5.06 -7.71 -7.47
N ARG A 160 4.61 -8.01 -8.70
CA ARG A 160 4.73 -9.34 -9.29
C ARG A 160 6.17 -9.75 -9.57
N THR A 161 7.00 -8.86 -10.12
CA THR A 161 8.44 -9.13 -10.35
C THR A 161 9.18 -9.43 -9.04
N GLN A 162 8.69 -8.90 -7.92
CA GLN A 162 9.26 -9.09 -6.59
C GLN A 162 8.64 -10.29 -5.84
N ASN A 163 7.80 -11.10 -6.49
CA ASN A 163 7.06 -12.21 -5.87
C ASN A 163 6.29 -11.80 -4.61
N ALA A 164 5.75 -10.58 -4.58
CA ALA A 164 4.99 -10.11 -3.43
C ALA A 164 3.69 -10.92 -3.27
N SER A 165 3.38 -11.25 -2.01
CA SER A 165 2.20 -12.02 -1.62
C SER A 165 1.02 -11.12 -1.30
N LEU A 166 1.30 -9.92 -0.78
CA LEU A 166 0.30 -8.96 -0.31
C LEU A 166 0.63 -7.53 -0.75
N PHE A 167 -0.43 -6.77 -1.00
CA PHE A 167 -0.37 -5.36 -1.36
C PHE A 167 -1.03 -4.52 -0.26
N PHE A 168 -0.28 -3.64 0.37
CA PHE A 168 -0.73 -2.79 1.47
C PHE A 168 -0.90 -1.34 1.02
N ARG A 169 -1.96 -0.72 1.55
CA ARG A 169 -2.27 0.71 1.42
C ARG A 169 -2.55 1.28 2.80
N GLY A 170 -1.92 2.40 3.13
CA GLY A 170 -2.17 3.07 4.41
C GLY A 170 -3.39 3.97 4.30
N ILE A 171 -4.30 3.89 5.27
CA ILE A 171 -5.45 4.78 5.41
C ILE A 171 -5.50 5.33 6.83
N ARG A 172 -6.05 6.53 7.02
CA ARG A 172 -6.28 7.09 8.37
C ARG A 172 -7.51 6.48 8.99
N THR A 173 -8.60 6.47 8.23
CA THR A 173 -9.86 5.78 8.53
C THR A 173 -10.53 5.40 7.22
N TRP A 174 -11.32 4.32 7.23
CA TRP A 174 -12.09 3.94 6.05
C TRP A 174 -13.12 5.01 5.65
N ALA A 175 -13.69 5.71 6.64
CA ALA A 175 -14.67 6.76 6.40
C ALA A 175 -14.08 7.97 5.64
N ALA A 176 -12.82 8.35 5.92
CA ALA A 176 -12.19 9.49 5.28
C ALA A 176 -11.56 9.16 3.92
N ASP A 177 -10.84 8.05 3.83
CA ASP A 177 -9.99 7.75 2.67
C ASP A 177 -10.62 6.66 1.75
N GLY A 178 -11.67 5.98 2.21
CA GLY A 178 -12.30 4.83 1.51
C GLY A 178 -12.81 5.11 0.09
N PRO A 179 -13.49 6.24 -0.20
CA PRO A 179 -13.98 6.51 -1.56
C PRO A 179 -12.87 6.58 -2.61
N GLU A 180 -11.76 7.27 -2.31
CA GLU A 180 -10.61 7.39 -3.21
C GLU A 180 -9.83 6.08 -3.30
N GLU A 181 -9.62 5.40 -2.17
CA GLU A 181 -8.93 4.11 -2.15
C GLU A 181 -9.74 3.00 -2.85
N ARG A 182 -11.07 3.04 -2.82
CA ARG A 182 -11.93 2.10 -3.56
C ARG A 182 -11.74 2.24 -5.07
N LYS A 183 -11.58 3.46 -5.60
CA LYS A 183 -11.28 3.67 -7.03
C LYS A 183 -9.94 3.02 -7.40
N LEU A 184 -8.91 3.22 -6.58
CA LEU A 184 -7.60 2.61 -6.78
C LEU A 184 -7.65 1.08 -6.64
N GLN A 185 -8.43 0.56 -5.69
CA GLN A 185 -8.63 -0.87 -5.51
C GLN A 185 -9.27 -1.52 -6.75
N LEU A 186 -10.24 -0.84 -7.36
CA LEU A 186 -10.86 -1.29 -8.60
C LEU A 186 -9.82 -1.40 -9.71
N LEU A 187 -9.02 -0.36 -9.91
CA LEU A 187 -7.93 -0.36 -10.89
C LEU A 187 -6.90 -1.46 -10.62
N ASN A 188 -6.53 -1.70 -9.36
CA ASN A 188 -5.60 -2.76 -8.97
C ASN A 188 -6.21 -4.16 -9.02
N SER A 189 -7.54 -4.29 -9.07
CA SER A 189 -8.22 -5.58 -9.23
C SER A 189 -8.40 -5.94 -10.71
N TRP A 190 -8.82 -4.96 -11.52
CA TRP A 190 -9.08 -5.17 -12.95
C TRP A 190 -7.84 -5.04 -13.82
N GLY A 191 -6.91 -4.13 -13.48
CA GLY A 191 -5.68 -3.92 -14.23
C GLY A 191 -4.85 -5.19 -14.45
N PRO A 192 -4.57 -5.99 -13.39
CA PRO A 192 -3.85 -7.26 -13.55
C PRO A 192 -4.56 -8.26 -14.46
N LEU A 193 -5.89 -8.31 -14.43
CA LEU A 193 -6.69 -9.22 -15.26
C LEU A 193 -6.67 -8.78 -16.73
N LEU A 194 -6.95 -7.50 -16.99
CA LEU A 194 -7.11 -6.95 -18.34
C LEU A 194 -5.75 -6.73 -19.05
N LEU A 195 -4.77 -6.17 -18.33
CA LEU A 195 -3.48 -5.77 -18.90
C LEU A 195 -2.35 -6.76 -18.61
N GLY A 196 -2.53 -7.62 -17.61
CA GLY A 196 -1.52 -8.59 -17.19
C GLY A 196 -1.90 -10.04 -17.47
N ARG A 197 -3.20 -10.33 -17.69
CA ARG A 197 -3.75 -11.69 -17.78
C ARG A 197 -3.38 -12.55 -16.55
N ILE A 198 -3.26 -11.89 -15.39
CA ILE A 198 -2.91 -12.52 -14.11
C ILE A 198 -3.98 -12.24 -13.06
N TRP A 199 -4.03 -13.10 -12.06
CA TRP A 199 -4.91 -12.89 -10.91
C TRP A 199 -4.42 -11.70 -10.06
N PRO A 200 -5.31 -10.76 -9.69
CA PRO A 200 -4.91 -9.60 -8.90
C PRO A 200 -4.48 -10.01 -7.49
N MET A 201 -3.42 -9.33 -7.02
CA MET A 201 -2.91 -9.49 -5.67
C MET A 201 -3.94 -9.00 -4.65
N ARG A 202 -3.98 -9.66 -3.48
CA ARG A 202 -4.84 -9.22 -2.39
C ARG A 202 -4.35 -7.87 -1.86
N THR A 203 -5.24 -6.86 -1.93
CA THR A 203 -5.03 -5.56 -1.31
C THR A 203 -5.56 -5.56 0.12
N ILE A 204 -4.76 -5.08 1.06
CA ILE A 204 -5.10 -4.89 2.47
C ILE A 204 -4.92 -3.41 2.80
N PHE A 205 -5.96 -2.81 3.37
CA PHE A 205 -5.90 -1.44 3.88
C PHE A 205 -5.48 -1.46 5.33
N LEU A 206 -4.35 -0.83 5.63
CA LEU A 206 -3.82 -0.72 6.98
C LEU A 206 -4.28 0.60 7.57
N GLU A 207 -5.19 0.53 8.55
CA GLU A 207 -5.66 1.72 9.25
C GLU A 207 -4.64 2.16 10.27
N GLY A 208 -4.25 3.44 10.24
CA GLY A 208 -3.21 4.01 11.09
C GLY A 208 -3.56 4.05 12.56
N ASP A 209 -2.52 4.07 13.39
CA ASP A 209 -2.64 4.37 14.82
C ASP A 209 -3.34 5.74 15.00
N PRO A 210 -4.47 5.79 15.74
CA PRO A 210 -5.21 7.02 16.01
C PRO A 210 -4.35 8.17 16.54
N LYS A 211 -3.24 7.88 17.24
CA LYS A 211 -2.28 8.88 17.74
C LYS A 211 -1.69 9.76 16.64
N TYR A 212 -1.56 9.24 15.42
CA TYR A 212 -1.00 9.96 14.27
C TYR A 212 -2.07 10.39 13.26
N ARG A 213 -3.36 10.32 13.61
CA ARG A 213 -4.46 10.67 12.71
C ARG A 213 -4.38 12.11 12.20
N ASP A 214 -3.92 13.01 13.05
CA ASP A 214 -3.76 14.44 12.73
C ASP A 214 -2.44 14.76 12.03
N VAL A 215 -1.55 13.76 11.89
CA VAL A 215 -0.30 13.85 11.14
C VAL A 215 -0.59 13.43 9.71
N SER A 216 -0.61 14.40 8.80
CA SER A 216 -0.79 14.16 7.37
C SER A 216 0.29 14.85 6.57
N SER A 217 0.63 14.28 5.41
CA SER A 217 1.56 14.89 4.46
C SER A 217 1.20 16.32 4.08
N THR A 218 -0.09 16.65 3.96
CA THR A 218 -0.55 18.02 3.68
C THR A 218 -0.22 18.96 4.83
N ARG A 219 -0.49 18.55 6.08
CA ARG A 219 -0.14 19.34 7.27
C ARG A 219 1.37 19.51 7.40
N THR A 220 2.15 18.46 7.14
CA THR A 220 3.62 18.54 7.16
C THR A 220 4.13 19.58 6.16
N ARG A 221 3.61 19.60 4.93
CA ARG A 221 4.01 20.62 3.92
C ARG A 221 3.71 22.04 4.38
N MET A 222 2.51 22.29 4.92
CA MET A 222 2.14 23.63 5.43
C MET A 222 3.11 24.11 6.52
N ILE A 223 3.45 23.24 7.47
CA ILE A 223 4.36 23.60 8.57
C ILE A 223 5.78 23.81 8.04
N CYS A 224 6.25 23.02 7.07
CA CYS A 224 7.56 23.24 6.44
C CYS A 224 7.67 24.62 5.77
N GLY A 225 6.65 25.05 5.05
CA GLY A 225 6.60 26.39 4.45
C GLY A 225 6.59 27.51 5.48
N ASN A 226 5.97 27.30 6.65
CA ASN A 226 6.01 28.26 7.75
C ASN A 226 7.39 28.34 8.40
N VAL A 227 7.99 27.18 8.71
CA VAL A 227 9.31 27.07 9.32
C VAL A 227 10.38 27.72 8.45
N ARG A 228 10.37 27.46 7.13
CA ARG A 228 11.33 28.09 6.22
C ARG A 228 11.25 29.62 6.25
N ARG A 229 10.05 30.19 6.18
CA ARG A 229 9.84 31.64 6.26
C ARG A 229 10.33 32.23 7.59
N ARG A 230 10.14 31.51 8.70
CA ARG A 230 10.65 31.93 10.02
C ARG A 230 12.17 31.90 10.10
N ARG A 231 12.79 30.82 9.60
CA ARG A 231 14.26 30.67 9.53
C ARG A 231 14.91 31.76 8.68
N GLU A 232 14.30 32.15 7.56
CA GLU A 232 14.78 33.23 6.69
C GLU A 232 14.69 34.63 7.34
N GLY A 233 13.75 34.85 8.27
CA GLY A 233 13.52 36.15 8.91
C GLY A 233 14.08 36.35 10.33
N ARG A 234 14.42 35.29 11.08
CA ARG A 234 14.76 35.38 12.52
C ARG A 234 16.13 34.83 12.93
N GLY A 235 16.93 34.24 12.04
CA GLY A 235 18.24 33.67 12.39
C GLY A 235 18.16 32.46 13.36
N ASN A 236 19.26 32.12 14.04
CA ASN A 236 19.44 30.85 14.77
C ASN A 236 18.46 30.58 15.93
N SER A 237 17.90 31.59 16.61
CA SER A 237 16.99 31.37 17.75
C SER A 237 15.64 30.75 17.38
N ALA A 238 15.18 30.90 16.13
CA ALA A 238 13.93 30.29 15.67
C ALA A 238 14.05 28.78 15.36
N LYS A 239 15.27 28.27 15.23
CA LYS A 239 15.51 26.89 14.78
C LYS A 239 14.97 25.85 15.78
N ASN A 240 15.15 26.07 17.08
CA ASN A 240 14.75 25.09 18.10
C ASN A 240 13.23 24.94 18.21
N ASP A 241 12.49 26.05 18.27
CA ASP A 241 11.02 26.03 18.36
C ASP A 241 10.38 25.42 17.08
N ASP A 242 10.99 25.71 15.92
CA ASP A 242 10.56 25.16 14.63
C ASP A 242 10.80 23.65 14.54
N ASP A 243 11.95 23.19 15.04
CA ASP A 243 12.32 21.78 15.09
C ASP A 243 11.41 21.02 16.06
N ASP A 244 11.03 21.62 17.18
CA ASP A 244 10.07 21.06 18.12
C ASP A 244 8.69 20.86 17.49
N GLU A 245 8.18 21.85 16.74
CA GLU A 245 6.89 21.72 16.02
C GLU A 245 6.93 20.60 14.97
N LEU A 246 7.97 20.56 14.15
CA LEU A 246 8.11 19.56 13.08
C LEU A 246 8.42 18.16 13.61
N SER A 247 9.15 18.03 14.72
CA SER A 247 9.47 16.73 15.35
C SER A 247 8.22 15.94 15.74
N GLN A 248 7.09 16.64 15.93
CA GLN A 248 5.81 16.00 16.21
C GLN A 248 5.26 15.22 15.01
N LEU A 249 5.67 15.57 13.79
CA LEU A 249 5.17 15.04 12.52
C LEU A 249 6.17 14.07 11.87
N VAL A 250 7.47 14.35 11.99
CA VAL A 250 8.55 13.61 11.33
C VAL A 250 9.73 13.37 12.29
N PRO A 251 10.56 12.34 12.08
CA PRO A 251 11.75 12.12 12.90
C PRO A 251 12.77 13.27 12.80
N LEU A 252 13.47 13.55 13.91
CA LEU A 252 14.51 14.59 13.99
C LEU A 252 15.59 14.45 12.91
N CYS A 253 15.98 13.22 12.59
CA CYS A 253 17.05 12.91 11.64
C CYS A 253 16.78 13.33 10.19
N VAL A 254 15.55 13.71 9.85
CA VAL A 254 15.16 14.14 8.50
C VAL A 254 14.50 15.52 8.49
N LEU A 255 14.57 16.27 9.61
CA LEU A 255 13.97 17.60 9.70
C LEU A 255 14.50 18.53 8.62
N ASP A 256 15.81 18.71 8.56
CA ASP A 256 16.45 19.61 7.61
C ASP A 256 16.21 19.13 6.16
N ASP A 257 16.30 17.81 5.90
CA ASP A 257 15.98 17.22 4.59
C ASP A 257 14.54 17.56 4.11
N ILE A 258 13.58 17.56 5.03
CA ILE A 258 12.17 17.84 4.73
C ILE A 258 11.94 19.34 4.57
N VAL A 259 12.52 20.18 5.42
CA VAL A 259 12.42 21.64 5.30
C VAL A 259 13.07 22.12 4.00
N ASP A 260 14.18 21.52 3.59
CA ASP A 260 14.84 21.86 2.33
C ASP A 260 14.01 21.43 1.12
N ALA A 261 13.41 20.23 1.17
CA ALA A 261 12.63 19.71 0.05
C ALA A 261 11.25 20.38 -0.08
N TYR A 262 10.59 20.71 1.03
CA TYR A 262 9.20 21.17 1.06
C TYR A 262 9.02 22.61 1.51
N GLY A 263 10.04 23.26 2.06
CA GLY A 263 9.94 24.65 2.53
C GLY A 263 9.85 25.69 1.42
N THR A 264 10.29 25.35 0.20
CA THR A 264 10.20 26.23 -0.99
C THR A 264 8.93 26.02 -1.80
N VAL A 265 8.09 25.09 -1.38
CA VAL A 265 6.86 24.73 -2.06
C VAL A 265 5.76 25.66 -1.58
N ALA A 266 5.36 26.59 -2.45
CA ALA A 266 4.28 27.55 -2.21
C ALA A 266 2.89 26.90 -2.29
#